data_AF-A0A6G1FZG8-F1
#
_entry.id   AF-A0A6G1FZG8-F1
#
_cell.length_a   1.000
_cell.length_b   1.000
_cell.length_c   1.000
_cell.angle_alpha   90.00
_cell.angle_beta   90.00
_cell.angle_gamma   90.00
#
_symmetry.space_group_name_H-M   'P 1'
#
loop_
_entity.id
_entity.type
_entity.pdbx_description
1 polymer ?
#
loop_
_entity_poly.entity_id
_entity_poly.type
_entity_poly.pdbx_seq_one_letter_code
_entity_poly.pdbx_strand_id
1 'polypeptide(L)'
;MSGNTELVSGVSTNTQIIRGVSTNNRSQAAVGTFNGPVNFGGSKDLNDLLSPTTAAPFNAFQRQYDPPCHPDTRIDLLQEINNWVDGRDKRCIFWLNGLAGTGKSTIARTVARTYSDQNRLGASFFFSRSGGDVGHAGKFVTSIAWQLASSIPCLRQYIYDTLTERRDIIYQSLRDQWQQLVLRPLSKLDESEGQSVYVLVVDALDECDNDNDIRIILALLAEARSLNTVRLRVFLTSRPEVPIRNSFVQIPDSEHKDFILHNVSQSIVEEKWNALLQMLEGHLGGVTAVAFSPDGKTLASAGSVDGTVKLWDATSGSLQQTLEGHSYGVTAVAFSPDGKTLASAGSVDGTVKLWDATSGSLQQTLEGHSHGITAVAFSPDGKTLALAGSVDGAVMLWDAASGAVRQTLDIGGIVETLSFSDDNTSR
;
A
#
# COMPACT_ATOMS: atom_id res chain seq x y z
N MET A 1 -47.90 -5.88 -28.18
CA MET A 1 -49.09 -5.63 -27.33
C MET A 1 -49.65 -6.98 -26.90
N SER A 2 -49.74 -7.18 -25.58
CA SER A 2 -50.61 -8.09 -24.79
C SER A 2 -50.72 -9.57 -25.20
N GLY A 3 -50.64 -10.55 -24.29
CA GLY A 3 -50.67 -10.45 -22.83
C GLY A 3 -50.44 -11.80 -22.14
N ASN A 4 -50.22 -11.68 -20.83
CA ASN A 4 -50.06 -12.76 -19.85
C ASN A 4 -51.40 -13.45 -19.54
N THR A 5 -51.29 -14.74 -19.19
CA THR A 5 -52.11 -15.37 -18.14
C THR A 5 -51.32 -16.52 -17.50
N GLU A 6 -51.62 -16.78 -16.22
CA GLU A 6 -50.75 -17.34 -15.19
C GLU A 6 -51.37 -18.63 -14.55
N LEU A 7 -50.58 -19.34 -13.71
CA LEU A 7 -50.92 -20.33 -12.64
C LEU A 7 -51.07 -21.83 -13.04
N VAL A 8 -50.66 -22.89 -12.30
CA VAL A 8 -50.07 -23.09 -10.94
C VAL A 8 -49.58 -24.56 -10.71
N SER A 9 -48.68 -24.75 -9.73
CA SER A 9 -48.37 -25.92 -8.85
C SER A 9 -47.58 -27.16 -9.32
N GLY A 10 -46.65 -27.57 -8.44
CA GLY A 10 -46.07 -28.92 -8.39
C GLY A 10 -45.00 -29.07 -7.29
N VAL A 11 -45.40 -29.54 -6.10
CA VAL A 11 -44.53 -29.93 -4.97
C VAL A 11 -44.10 -31.39 -5.14
N SER A 12 -42.84 -31.73 -4.86
CA SER A 12 -42.38 -33.13 -4.74
C SER A 12 -41.59 -33.32 -3.45
N THR A 13 -42.15 -34.12 -2.55
CA THR A 13 -41.50 -34.73 -1.39
C THR A 13 -41.04 -36.14 -1.77
N ASN A 14 -39.88 -36.60 -1.27
CA ASN A 14 -39.57 -38.03 -1.24
C ASN A 14 -38.79 -38.40 0.02
N THR A 15 -39.38 -39.35 0.74
CA THR A 15 -39.00 -39.93 2.03
C THR A 15 -38.39 -41.32 1.77
N GLN A 16 -37.27 -41.68 2.41
CA GLN A 16 -36.81 -43.07 2.56
C GLN A 16 -36.36 -43.26 4.02
N ILE A 17 -37.20 -43.83 4.89
CA ILE A 17 -37.33 -45.25 5.28
C ILE A 17 -36.06 -45.84 5.93
N ILE A 18 -36.12 -45.92 7.26
CA ILE A 18 -35.24 -46.68 8.16
C ILE A 18 -35.70 -48.14 8.18
N ARG A 19 -34.74 -49.10 8.16
CA ARG A 19 -34.99 -50.51 8.56
C ARG A 19 -33.81 -51.09 9.34
N GLY A 20 -34.13 -51.68 10.49
CA GLY A 20 -33.66 -53.01 10.87
C GLY A 20 -32.55 -53.12 11.92
N VAL A 21 -32.95 -53.42 13.16
CA VAL A 21 -32.12 -53.93 14.27
C VAL A 21 -31.98 -55.46 14.18
N SER A 22 -30.84 -56.03 14.56
CA SER A 22 -30.74 -57.42 15.06
C SER A 22 -29.54 -57.59 16.01
N THR A 23 -29.66 -58.54 16.93
CA THR A 23 -29.04 -58.61 18.26
C THR A 23 -28.00 -59.75 18.42
N ASN A 24 -27.15 -59.57 19.45
CA ASN A 24 -26.55 -60.57 20.36
C ASN A 24 -25.30 -61.41 20.00
N ASN A 25 -24.24 -61.18 20.82
CA ASN A 25 -23.59 -62.10 21.78
C ASN A 25 -22.12 -62.55 21.61
N ARG A 26 -21.36 -62.25 22.69
CA ARG A 26 -20.31 -63.02 23.41
C ARG A 26 -18.87 -63.15 22.87
N SER A 27 -18.01 -62.35 23.49
CA SER A 27 -16.74 -62.66 24.21
C SER A 27 -15.65 -63.49 23.52
N GLN A 28 -14.49 -62.85 23.31
CA GLN A 28 -13.17 -63.41 23.64
C GLN A 28 -12.18 -62.26 23.93
N ALA A 29 -11.41 -62.43 25.01
CA ALA A 29 -10.41 -61.50 25.48
C ALA A 29 -9.15 -61.56 24.61
N ALA A 30 -8.63 -60.40 24.23
CA ALA A 30 -7.24 -60.23 23.81
C ALA A 30 -6.71 -58.96 24.47
N VAL A 31 -5.76 -59.15 25.40
CA VAL A 31 -4.96 -58.07 25.97
C VAL A 31 -4.05 -57.56 24.85
N GLY A 32 -4.37 -56.38 24.31
CA GLY A 32 -3.54 -55.65 23.37
C GLY A 32 -3.45 -54.20 23.84
N THR A 33 -2.27 -53.81 24.30
CA THR A 33 -1.93 -52.42 24.64
C THR A 33 -2.09 -51.52 23.41
N PHE A 34 -3.15 -50.71 23.38
CA PHE A 34 -3.32 -49.62 22.43
C PHE A 34 -2.99 -48.30 23.11
N ASN A 35 -1.81 -47.74 22.80
CA ASN A 35 -1.58 -46.30 22.87
C ASN A 35 -2.28 -45.67 21.66
N GLY A 36 -3.54 -45.31 21.83
CA GLY A 36 -4.31 -44.46 20.93
C GLY A 36 -4.93 -43.31 21.73
N PRO A 37 -5.17 -42.14 21.11
CA PRO A 37 -5.68 -40.98 21.82
C PRO A 37 -7.04 -41.33 22.44
N VAL A 38 -7.15 -41.06 23.75
CA VAL A 38 -8.40 -41.18 24.49
C VAL A 38 -9.41 -40.23 23.85
N ASN A 39 -10.41 -40.80 23.18
CA ASN A 39 -11.47 -40.07 22.52
C ASN A 39 -12.44 -39.57 23.60
N PHE A 40 -12.26 -38.34 24.07
CA PHE A 40 -13.25 -37.65 24.90
C PHE A 40 -14.44 -37.27 24.01
N GLY A 41 -15.54 -38.02 24.13
CA GLY A 41 -16.79 -37.68 23.48
C GLY A 41 -17.29 -36.30 23.90
N GLY A 42 -17.52 -35.41 22.93
CA GLY A 42 -18.37 -34.23 23.08
C GLY A 42 -17.69 -32.87 23.32
N SER A 43 -16.39 -32.71 23.09
CA SER A 43 -15.78 -31.36 23.06
C SER A 43 -16.10 -30.69 21.73
N LYS A 44 -16.88 -29.60 21.74
CA LYS A 44 -16.98 -28.71 20.58
C LYS A 44 -15.59 -28.16 20.28
N ASP A 45 -15.11 -28.32 19.05
CA ASP A 45 -13.82 -27.80 18.65
C ASP A 45 -13.83 -26.26 18.75
N LEU A 46 -12.68 -25.64 19.03
CA LEU A 46 -12.55 -24.18 19.11
C LEU A 46 -12.98 -23.50 17.80
N ASN A 47 -12.84 -24.21 16.68
CA ASN A 47 -13.39 -23.80 15.38
C ASN A 47 -14.89 -23.53 15.46
N ASP A 48 -15.66 -24.45 16.05
CA ASP A 48 -17.12 -24.33 16.16
C ASP A 48 -17.53 -23.25 17.18
N LEU A 49 -16.73 -23.10 18.25
CA LEU A 49 -17.05 -22.17 19.33
C LEU A 49 -16.75 -20.71 18.98
N LEU A 50 -15.63 -20.44 18.31
CA LEU A 50 -15.21 -19.07 17.96
C LEU A 50 -15.73 -18.64 16.58
N SER A 51 -16.01 -19.61 15.70
CA SER A 51 -16.37 -19.36 14.30
C SER A 51 -15.42 -18.33 13.64
N PRO A 52 -14.10 -18.55 13.66
CA PRO A 52 -13.11 -17.63 13.10
C PRO A 52 -13.22 -17.58 11.57
N THR A 53 -12.70 -16.53 10.94
CA THR A 53 -12.58 -16.49 9.48
C THR A 53 -11.23 -17.05 9.04
N THR A 54 -11.25 -18.04 8.16
CA THR A 54 -10.04 -18.69 7.61
C THR A 54 -9.32 -17.82 6.57
N ALA A 55 -9.93 -16.71 6.15
CA ALA A 55 -9.35 -15.75 5.20
C ALA A 55 -8.51 -14.64 5.88
N ALA A 56 -8.61 -14.48 7.20
CA ALA A 56 -7.89 -13.45 7.95
C ALA A 56 -6.36 -13.65 8.00
N PRO A 57 -5.82 -14.87 8.20
CA PRO A 57 -4.38 -15.04 8.38
C PRO A 57 -3.55 -14.70 7.13
N PHE A 58 -2.28 -14.30 7.33
CA PHE A 58 -1.35 -14.01 6.24
C PHE A 58 -1.11 -15.20 5.29
N ASN A 59 -1.23 -16.41 5.83
CA ASN A 59 -1.06 -17.68 5.14
C ASN A 59 -2.39 -18.34 4.75
N ALA A 60 -3.49 -17.58 4.72
CA ALA A 60 -4.76 -18.04 4.19
C ALA A 60 -4.60 -18.53 2.73
N PHE A 61 -5.38 -19.55 2.34
CA PHE A 61 -5.30 -20.17 1.01
C PHE A 61 -5.39 -19.15 -0.14
N GLN A 62 -6.26 -18.15 0.00
CA GLN A 62 -6.45 -17.09 -1.00
C GLN A 62 -5.20 -16.21 -1.20
N ARG A 63 -4.29 -16.18 -0.21
CA ARG A 63 -3.08 -15.34 -0.18
C ARG A 63 -1.79 -16.17 -0.29
N GLN A 64 -1.89 -17.48 -0.55
CA GLN A 64 -0.75 -18.40 -0.50
C GLN A 64 0.35 -18.09 -1.53
N TYR A 65 0.00 -17.42 -2.63
CA TYR A 65 0.94 -17.02 -3.68
C TYR A 65 1.40 -15.57 -3.58
N ASP A 66 0.91 -14.81 -2.60
CA ASP A 66 1.33 -13.43 -2.45
C ASP A 66 2.80 -13.39 -1.96
N PRO A 67 3.69 -12.71 -2.69
CA PRO A 67 5.10 -12.70 -2.33
C PRO A 67 5.35 -11.84 -1.07
N PRO A 68 6.39 -12.17 -0.28
CA PRO A 68 6.98 -11.23 0.66
C PRO A 68 7.77 -10.15 -0.11
N CYS A 69 8.43 -9.26 0.61
CA CYS A 69 9.43 -8.35 0.03
C CYS A 69 10.47 -9.17 -0.73
N HIS A 70 10.90 -8.66 -1.89
CA HIS A 70 12.00 -9.27 -2.62
C HIS A 70 13.26 -9.25 -1.74
N PRO A 71 14.13 -10.27 -1.80
CA PRO A 71 15.44 -10.23 -1.16
C PRO A 71 16.15 -8.90 -1.42
N ASP A 72 16.86 -8.39 -0.41
CA ASP A 72 17.62 -7.14 -0.47
C ASP A 72 16.80 -5.86 -0.68
N THR A 73 15.48 -5.92 -0.49
CA THR A 73 14.60 -4.73 -0.48
C THR A 73 14.10 -4.41 0.92
N ARG A 74 13.86 -3.13 1.20
CA ARG A 74 13.32 -2.64 2.50
C ARG A 74 14.16 -3.05 3.71
N ILE A 75 15.46 -3.30 3.53
CA ILE A 75 16.38 -3.83 4.55
C ILE A 75 16.33 -2.98 5.82
N ASP A 76 16.55 -1.67 5.70
CA ASP A 76 16.60 -0.76 6.86
C ASP A 76 15.27 -0.73 7.63
N LEU A 77 14.15 -0.70 6.92
CA LEU A 77 12.81 -0.73 7.52
C LEU A 77 12.55 -2.07 8.24
N LEU A 78 12.87 -3.19 7.60
CA LEU A 78 12.68 -4.51 8.21
C LEU A 78 13.58 -4.68 9.43
N GLN A 79 14.82 -4.15 9.38
CA GLN A 79 15.72 -4.11 10.52
C GLN A 79 15.17 -3.22 11.65
N GLU A 80 14.60 -2.06 11.32
CA GLU A 80 13.96 -1.17 12.28
C GLU A 80 12.75 -1.83 12.97
N ILE A 81 11.93 -2.57 12.21
CA ILE A 81 10.82 -3.35 12.75
C ILE A 81 11.35 -4.44 13.70
N ASN A 82 12.40 -5.17 13.31
CA ASN A 82 13.00 -6.21 14.15
C ASN A 82 13.57 -5.62 15.45
N ASN A 83 14.27 -4.49 15.35
CA ASN A 83 14.76 -3.76 16.51
C ASN A 83 13.63 -3.26 17.41
N TRP A 84 12.46 -2.92 16.86
CA TRP A 84 11.29 -2.56 17.66
C TRP A 84 10.68 -3.76 18.38
N VAL A 85 10.53 -4.91 17.70
CA VAL A 85 9.98 -6.13 18.32
C VAL A 85 10.88 -6.61 19.47
N ASP A 86 12.16 -6.81 19.17
CA ASP A 86 13.14 -7.47 20.06
C ASP A 86 13.88 -6.51 20.99
N GLY A 87 13.87 -5.22 20.66
CA GLY A 87 14.61 -4.21 21.41
C GLY A 87 13.90 -3.74 22.68
N ARG A 88 14.43 -2.62 23.19
CA ARG A 88 13.98 -1.96 24.43
C ARG A 88 12.87 -0.93 24.19
N ASP A 89 12.40 -0.79 22.96
CA ASP A 89 11.31 0.12 22.64
C ASP A 89 10.07 -0.26 23.46
N LYS A 90 9.45 0.69 24.16
CA LYS A 90 8.28 0.42 25.01
C LYS A 90 6.95 0.55 24.25
N ARG A 91 6.96 1.09 23.04
CA ARG A 91 5.77 1.29 22.22
C ARG A 91 5.19 -0.04 21.79
N CYS A 92 3.92 -0.27 22.11
CA CYS A 92 3.23 -1.53 21.83
C CYS A 92 2.80 -1.68 20.37
N ILE A 93 2.58 -0.55 19.68
CA ILE A 93 2.16 -0.51 18.27
C ILE A 93 3.28 0.05 17.39
N PHE A 94 3.53 -0.59 16.25
CA PHE A 94 4.28 -0.01 15.14
C PHE A 94 3.28 0.21 13.99
N TRP A 95 2.99 1.47 13.69
CA TRP A 95 2.05 1.85 12.64
C TRP A 95 2.80 2.24 11.37
N LEU A 96 2.80 1.31 10.40
CA LEU A 96 3.34 1.53 9.06
C LEU A 96 2.24 2.07 8.13
N ASN A 97 2.28 3.37 7.83
CA ASN A 97 1.28 3.99 6.98
C ASN A 97 1.82 4.51 5.63
N GLY A 98 0.92 4.67 4.67
CA GLY A 98 1.30 5.15 3.34
C GLY A 98 0.18 5.12 2.31
N LEU A 99 0.38 5.85 1.20
CA LEU A 99 -0.54 5.85 0.06
C LEU A 99 -0.72 4.46 -0.57
N ALA A 100 -1.75 4.29 -1.41
CA ALA A 100 -1.96 3.05 -2.17
C ALA A 100 -0.71 2.70 -3.01
N GLY A 101 -0.45 1.41 -3.20
CA GLY A 101 0.69 0.94 -4.02
C GLY A 101 2.08 1.05 -3.37
N THR A 102 2.21 1.60 -2.16
CA THR A 102 3.52 1.78 -1.49
C THR A 102 4.18 0.49 -0.97
N GLY A 103 3.48 -0.65 -1.01
CA GLY A 103 4.01 -1.95 -0.58
C GLY A 103 3.74 -2.33 0.88
N LYS A 104 2.84 -1.63 1.60
CA LYS A 104 2.46 -1.92 2.99
C LYS A 104 2.14 -3.39 3.27
N SER A 105 1.20 -3.97 2.52
CA SER A 105 0.79 -5.38 2.70
C SER A 105 1.88 -6.38 2.40
N THR A 106 2.78 -6.07 1.44
CA THR A 106 3.97 -6.87 1.18
C THR A 106 4.91 -6.88 2.37
N ILE A 107 5.09 -5.73 3.03
CA ILE A 107 5.90 -5.62 4.26
C ILE A 107 5.21 -6.34 5.42
N ALA A 108 3.91 -6.14 5.64
CA ALA A 108 3.15 -6.85 6.67
C ALA A 108 3.25 -8.37 6.53
N ARG A 109 3.14 -8.89 5.31
CA ARG A 109 3.32 -10.31 5.02
C ARG A 109 4.74 -10.79 5.30
N THR A 110 5.74 -9.97 4.98
CA THR A 110 7.14 -10.28 5.28
C THR A 110 7.38 -10.37 6.78
N VAL A 111 6.84 -9.41 7.54
CA VAL A 111 6.89 -9.42 9.01
C VAL A 111 6.16 -10.66 9.56
N ALA A 112 4.94 -10.93 9.11
CA ALA A 112 4.17 -12.09 9.55
C ALA A 112 4.91 -13.40 9.29
N ARG A 113 5.44 -13.59 8.07
CA ARG A 113 6.24 -14.78 7.72
C ARG A 113 7.49 -14.90 8.59
N THR A 114 8.25 -13.81 8.73
CA THR A 114 9.49 -13.78 9.55
C THR A 114 9.23 -14.26 10.98
N TYR A 115 8.18 -13.75 11.64
CA TYR A 115 7.87 -14.15 13.01
C TYR A 115 7.11 -15.48 13.10
N SER A 116 6.44 -15.90 12.04
CA SER A 116 5.86 -17.24 11.94
C SER A 116 6.96 -18.30 11.91
N ASP A 117 8.00 -18.09 11.10
CA ASP A 117 9.14 -19.00 10.98
C ASP A 117 9.93 -19.10 12.28
N GLN A 118 9.85 -18.07 13.14
CA GLN A 118 10.44 -18.04 14.48
C GLN A 118 9.52 -18.62 15.58
N ASN A 119 8.30 -19.08 15.26
CA ASN A 119 7.27 -19.48 16.23
C ASN A 119 6.89 -18.37 17.24
N ARG A 120 6.95 -17.10 16.80
CA ARG A 120 6.66 -15.92 17.62
C ARG A 120 5.49 -15.08 17.10
N LEU A 121 4.97 -15.41 15.93
CA LEU A 121 3.71 -14.85 15.44
C LEU A 121 2.56 -15.42 16.27
N GLY A 122 1.89 -14.57 17.05
CA GLY A 122 0.72 -14.97 17.82
C GLY A 122 -0.53 -15.07 16.94
N ALA A 123 -0.73 -14.06 16.09
CA ALA A 123 -1.85 -14.01 15.15
C ALA A 123 -1.60 -13.00 14.02
N SER A 124 -2.38 -13.13 12.96
CA SER A 124 -2.42 -12.16 11.86
C SER A 124 -3.85 -11.94 11.36
N PHE A 125 -4.18 -10.69 11.00
CA PHE A 125 -5.47 -10.34 10.42
C PHE A 125 -5.28 -9.36 9.26
N PHE A 126 -5.56 -9.83 8.04
CA PHE A 126 -5.42 -9.07 6.81
C PHE A 126 -6.80 -8.67 6.32
N PHE A 127 -7.15 -7.40 6.55
CA PHE A 127 -8.41 -6.85 6.06
C PHE A 127 -8.47 -6.88 4.53
N SER A 128 -9.70 -6.93 4.00
CA SER A 128 -9.96 -6.82 2.56
C SER A 128 -11.39 -6.39 2.31
N ARG A 129 -11.59 -5.31 1.53
CA ARG A 129 -12.95 -4.83 1.16
C ARG A 129 -13.74 -5.84 0.31
N SER A 130 -13.06 -6.77 -0.36
CA SER A 130 -13.67 -7.80 -1.21
C SER A 130 -13.70 -9.19 -0.56
N GLY A 131 -13.21 -9.32 0.68
CA GLY A 131 -12.98 -10.61 1.33
C GLY A 131 -14.12 -11.17 2.18
N GLY A 132 -15.33 -10.59 2.12
CA GLY A 132 -16.46 -11.01 2.94
C GLY A 132 -16.24 -10.73 4.43
N ASP A 133 -16.06 -11.78 5.23
CA ASP A 133 -15.90 -11.70 6.70
C ASP A 133 -14.67 -10.91 7.16
N VAL A 134 -13.66 -10.73 6.30
CA VAL A 134 -12.44 -9.96 6.64
C VAL A 134 -12.54 -8.45 6.38
N GLY A 135 -13.63 -7.96 5.78
CA GLY A 135 -13.94 -6.52 5.74
C GLY A 135 -14.60 -6.03 7.03
N HIS A 136 -15.28 -6.94 7.73
CA HIS A 136 -16.08 -6.63 8.91
C HIS A 136 -15.32 -6.93 10.22
N ALA A 137 -15.44 -6.04 11.21
CA ALA A 137 -14.75 -6.23 12.49
C ALA A 137 -15.32 -7.37 13.35
N GLY A 138 -16.51 -7.88 13.04
CA GLY A 138 -17.19 -8.92 13.83
C GLY A 138 -16.41 -10.23 13.97
N LYS A 139 -15.46 -10.51 13.06
CA LYS A 139 -14.58 -11.69 13.12
C LYS A 139 -13.17 -11.37 13.62
N PHE A 140 -12.86 -10.11 13.90
CA PHE A 140 -11.51 -9.66 14.24
C PHE A 140 -10.97 -10.39 15.49
N VAL A 141 -11.69 -10.27 16.61
CA VAL A 141 -11.22 -10.81 17.89
C VAL A 141 -11.26 -12.34 17.92
N THR A 142 -12.34 -12.96 17.44
CA THR A 142 -12.47 -14.42 17.45
C THR A 142 -11.41 -15.10 16.59
N SER A 143 -11.04 -14.49 15.46
CA SER A 143 -9.97 -15.00 14.59
C SER A 143 -8.58 -14.82 15.18
N ILE A 144 -8.34 -13.73 15.92
CA ILE A 144 -7.10 -13.54 16.68
C ILE A 144 -7.00 -14.55 17.83
N ALA A 145 -8.07 -14.70 18.63
CA ALA A 145 -8.10 -15.65 19.75
C ALA A 145 -7.87 -17.08 19.28
N TRP A 146 -8.49 -17.48 18.17
CA TRP A 146 -8.30 -18.80 17.57
C TRP A 146 -6.84 -19.03 17.11
N GLN A 147 -6.22 -18.04 16.48
CA GLN A 147 -4.81 -18.12 16.07
C GLN A 147 -3.87 -18.15 17.29
N LEU A 148 -4.15 -17.38 18.34
CA LEU A 148 -3.39 -17.41 19.59
C LEU A 148 -3.47 -18.79 20.28
N ALA A 149 -4.66 -19.40 20.32
CA ALA A 149 -4.85 -20.75 20.85
C ALA A 149 -4.10 -21.83 20.04
N SER A 150 -3.87 -21.57 18.76
CA SER A 150 -3.15 -22.48 17.85
C SER A 150 -1.64 -22.29 17.95
N SER A 151 -1.19 -21.03 18.04
CA SER A 151 0.24 -20.66 18.08
C SER A 151 0.85 -20.82 19.47
N ILE A 152 0.03 -20.69 20.53
CA ILE A 152 0.45 -20.77 21.93
C ILE A 152 -0.42 -21.82 22.63
N PRO A 153 0.01 -23.10 22.67
CA PRO A 153 -0.83 -24.21 23.15
C PRO A 153 -1.41 -24.01 24.56
N CYS A 154 -0.68 -23.33 25.46
CA CYS A 154 -1.15 -23.01 26.80
C CYS A 154 -2.41 -22.12 26.82
N LEU A 155 -2.57 -21.22 25.85
CA LEU A 155 -3.75 -20.35 25.75
C LEU A 155 -5.02 -21.09 25.36
N ARG A 156 -4.88 -22.25 24.69
CA ARG A 156 -6.01 -23.06 24.22
C ARG A 156 -6.97 -23.38 25.35
N GLN A 157 -6.44 -23.78 26.51
CA GLN A 157 -7.26 -24.13 27.67
C GLN A 157 -7.94 -22.89 28.28
N TYR A 158 -7.21 -21.79 28.45
CA TYR A 158 -7.77 -20.56 29.02
C TYR A 158 -8.91 -19.97 28.18
N ILE A 159 -8.78 -20.03 26.85
CA ILE A 159 -9.82 -19.59 25.93
C ILE A 159 -11.02 -20.55 25.97
N TYR A 160 -10.77 -21.86 26.00
CA TYR A 160 -11.83 -22.87 26.11
C TYR A 160 -12.64 -22.73 27.41
N ASP A 161 -11.97 -22.55 28.54
CA ASP A 161 -12.61 -22.32 29.84
C ASP A 161 -13.50 -21.07 29.81
N THR A 162 -12.99 -19.98 29.22
CA THR A 162 -13.74 -18.73 29.06
C THR A 162 -15.01 -18.93 28.22
N LEU A 163 -14.94 -19.67 27.11
CA LEU A 163 -16.08 -19.98 26.25
C LEU A 163 -17.10 -20.91 26.94
N THR A 164 -16.63 -21.76 27.85
CA THR A 164 -17.48 -22.64 28.64
C THR A 164 -18.23 -21.87 29.73
N GLU A 165 -17.56 -20.93 30.40
CA GLU A 165 -18.12 -20.05 31.43
C GLU A 165 -19.04 -18.97 30.84
N ARG A 166 -18.66 -18.38 29.70
CA ARG A 166 -19.37 -17.29 29.03
C ARG A 166 -19.70 -17.64 27.58
N ARG A 167 -20.76 -18.44 27.41
CA ARG A 167 -21.20 -18.91 26.08
C ARG A 167 -21.68 -17.79 25.14
N ASP A 168 -22.03 -16.64 25.69
CA ASP A 168 -22.50 -15.47 24.95
C ASP A 168 -21.37 -14.57 24.45
N ILE A 169 -20.12 -14.79 24.87
CA ILE A 169 -19.00 -13.84 24.67
C ILE A 169 -18.78 -13.48 23.20
N ILE A 170 -18.95 -14.43 22.28
CA ILE A 170 -18.79 -14.21 20.83
C ILE A 170 -19.85 -13.29 20.22
N TYR A 171 -20.94 -13.01 20.94
CA TYR A 171 -22.01 -12.09 20.55
C TYR A 171 -21.96 -10.76 21.32
N GLN A 172 -21.00 -10.60 22.24
CA GLN A 172 -20.79 -9.37 22.99
C GLN A 172 -19.97 -8.36 22.20
N SER A 173 -19.75 -7.18 22.78
CA SER A 173 -18.96 -6.12 22.15
C SER A 173 -17.54 -6.58 21.82
N LEU A 174 -16.91 -5.97 20.80
CA LEU A 174 -15.51 -6.26 20.46
C LEU A 174 -14.57 -6.06 21.65
N ARG A 175 -14.89 -5.12 22.55
CA ARG A 175 -14.14 -4.88 23.78
C ARG A 175 -14.26 -6.03 24.77
N ASP A 176 -15.47 -6.54 24.99
CA ASP A 176 -15.67 -7.71 25.87
C ASP A 176 -14.96 -8.94 25.32
N GLN A 177 -15.09 -9.18 24.00
CA GLN A 177 -14.38 -10.24 23.32
C GLN A 177 -12.87 -10.10 23.51
N TRP A 178 -12.31 -8.92 23.28
CA TRP A 178 -10.86 -8.68 23.37
C TRP A 178 -10.32 -8.91 24.78
N GLN A 179 -11.02 -8.36 25.78
CA GLN A 179 -10.66 -8.53 27.17
C GLN A 179 -10.69 -10.00 27.62
N GLN A 180 -11.75 -10.73 27.26
CA GLN A 180 -11.96 -12.09 27.74
C GLN A 180 -11.22 -13.16 26.91
N LEU A 181 -11.08 -12.97 25.60
CA LEU A 181 -10.52 -13.99 24.69
C LEU A 181 -9.06 -13.72 24.31
N VAL A 182 -8.55 -12.50 24.51
CA VAL A 182 -7.16 -12.14 24.16
C VAL A 182 -6.35 -11.73 25.39
N LEU A 183 -6.72 -10.64 26.06
CA LEU A 183 -5.90 -10.10 27.15
C LEU A 183 -5.90 -10.99 28.40
N ARG A 184 -7.06 -11.45 28.86
CA ARG A 184 -7.16 -12.30 30.06
C ARG A 184 -6.45 -13.66 29.90
N PRO A 185 -6.50 -14.35 28.76
CA PRO A 185 -5.67 -15.54 28.53
C PRO A 185 -4.18 -15.22 28.51
N LEU A 186 -3.76 -14.16 27.82
CA LEU A 186 -2.34 -13.76 27.75
C LEU A 186 -1.77 -13.37 29.11
N SER A 187 -2.56 -12.71 29.98
CA SER A 187 -2.12 -12.31 31.32
C SER A 187 -1.91 -13.48 32.28
N LYS A 188 -2.43 -14.68 31.96
CA LYS A 188 -2.22 -15.91 32.73
C LYS A 188 -0.94 -16.65 32.37
N LEU A 189 -0.24 -16.25 31.30
CA LEU A 189 1.05 -16.85 30.95
C LEU A 189 2.11 -16.46 32.00
N ASP A 190 2.84 -17.46 32.48
CA ASP A 190 3.85 -17.32 33.53
C ASP A 190 5.24 -16.98 32.94
N GLU A 191 6.09 -16.30 33.71
CA GLU A 191 7.37 -15.73 33.25
C GLU A 191 8.52 -16.75 33.06
N SER A 192 8.24 -18.05 32.96
CA SER A 192 9.24 -19.08 33.26
C SER A 192 10.42 -19.20 32.28
N GLU A 193 10.45 -18.53 31.13
CA GLU A 193 11.65 -18.40 30.29
C GLU A 193 11.71 -17.06 29.54
N GLY A 194 12.02 -15.97 30.26
CA GLY A 194 12.26 -14.65 29.66
C GLY A 194 11.02 -13.98 29.08
N GLN A 195 11.15 -12.71 28.69
CA GLN A 195 10.02 -11.95 28.15
C GLN A 195 9.55 -12.58 26.84
N SER A 196 8.47 -13.38 26.89
CA SER A 196 7.82 -13.94 25.72
C SER A 196 7.18 -12.80 24.92
N VAL A 197 7.85 -12.40 23.84
CA VAL A 197 7.38 -11.38 22.91
C VAL A 197 6.63 -12.08 21.77
N TYR A 198 5.33 -11.81 21.67
CA TYR A 198 4.47 -12.30 20.59
C TYR A 198 4.12 -11.16 19.64
N VAL A 199 4.09 -11.44 18.35
CA VAL A 199 3.75 -10.47 17.31
C VAL A 199 2.32 -10.69 16.84
N LEU A 200 1.52 -9.62 16.80
CA LEU A 200 0.23 -9.55 16.13
C LEU A 200 0.38 -8.65 14.90
N VAL A 201 0.12 -9.20 13.71
CA VAL A 201 0.12 -8.42 12.46
C VAL A 201 -1.31 -8.08 12.07
N VAL A 202 -1.61 -6.79 11.91
CA VAL A 202 -2.88 -6.29 11.38
C VAL A 202 -2.59 -5.53 10.10
N ASP A 203 -3.03 -6.06 8.97
CA ASP A 203 -2.78 -5.46 7.65
C ASP A 203 -4.03 -4.76 7.11
N ALA A 204 -3.82 -3.62 6.45
CA ALA A 204 -4.82 -2.87 5.70
C ALA A 204 -6.04 -2.45 6.53
N LEU A 205 -5.84 -1.90 7.74
CA LEU A 205 -6.98 -1.50 8.60
C LEU A 205 -7.93 -0.48 7.93
N ASP A 206 -7.46 0.31 6.96
CA ASP A 206 -8.28 1.18 6.11
C ASP A 206 -9.26 0.44 5.18
N GLU A 207 -9.14 -0.89 5.10
CA GLU A 207 -10.07 -1.77 4.39
C GLU A 207 -11.15 -2.37 5.30
N CYS A 208 -11.23 -1.95 6.56
CA CYS A 208 -12.36 -2.26 7.43
C CYS A 208 -13.59 -1.41 7.04
N ASP A 209 -14.76 -2.03 6.96
CA ASP A 209 -15.97 -1.43 6.37
C ASP A 209 -16.58 -0.27 7.19
N ASN A 210 -16.20 -0.12 8.46
CA ASN A 210 -16.83 0.82 9.39
C ASN A 210 -15.82 1.65 10.20
N ASP A 211 -15.86 2.97 10.05
CA ASP A 211 -15.02 3.93 10.77
C ASP A 211 -15.08 3.81 12.30
N ASN A 212 -16.26 3.50 12.86
CA ASN A 212 -16.40 3.31 14.31
C ASN A 212 -15.70 2.03 14.76
N ASP A 213 -15.77 0.97 13.97
CA ASP A 213 -15.09 -0.28 14.27
C ASP A 213 -13.56 -0.10 14.17
N ILE A 214 -13.07 0.67 13.21
CA ILE A 214 -11.65 1.07 13.13
C ILE A 214 -11.20 1.74 14.44
N ARG A 215 -11.98 2.71 14.96
CA ARG A 215 -11.67 3.40 16.21
C ARG A 215 -11.65 2.44 17.40
N ILE A 216 -12.62 1.52 17.47
CA ILE A 216 -12.67 0.50 18.51
C ILE A 216 -11.44 -0.40 18.41
N ILE A 217 -11.14 -0.95 17.23
CA ILE A 217 -9.98 -1.84 17.01
C ILE A 217 -8.68 -1.17 17.46
N LEU A 218 -8.44 0.09 17.08
CA LEU A 218 -7.23 0.82 17.50
C LEU A 218 -7.13 0.96 19.02
N ALA A 219 -8.24 1.26 19.70
CA ALA A 219 -8.27 1.30 21.16
C ALA A 219 -7.96 -0.06 21.78
N LEU A 220 -8.51 -1.16 21.23
CA LEU A 220 -8.25 -2.52 21.70
C LEU A 220 -6.77 -2.91 21.53
N LEU A 221 -6.19 -2.61 20.37
CA LEU A 221 -4.78 -2.88 20.09
C LEU A 221 -3.86 -2.13 21.07
N ALA A 222 -4.20 -0.90 21.46
CA ALA A 222 -3.44 -0.14 22.45
C ALA A 222 -3.55 -0.73 23.88
N GLU A 223 -4.65 -1.42 24.21
CA GLU A 223 -4.81 -2.10 25.51
C GLU A 223 -3.81 -3.25 25.71
N ALA A 224 -3.18 -3.76 24.64
CA ALA A 224 -2.13 -4.79 24.72
C ALA A 224 -0.95 -4.40 25.64
N ARG A 225 -0.70 -3.10 25.81
CA ARG A 225 0.32 -2.58 26.75
C ARG A 225 0.06 -2.89 28.22
N SER A 226 -1.17 -3.25 28.57
CA SER A 226 -1.55 -3.58 29.95
C SER A 226 -1.03 -4.96 30.40
N LEU A 227 -0.54 -5.77 29.47
CA LEU A 227 0.09 -7.06 29.74
C LEU A 227 1.46 -6.84 30.38
N ASN A 228 1.63 -7.34 31.62
CA ASN A 228 2.87 -7.20 32.37
C ASN A 228 3.77 -8.44 32.25
N THR A 229 3.18 -9.63 32.06
CA THR A 229 3.91 -10.92 32.02
C THR A 229 4.47 -11.23 30.64
N VAL A 230 3.73 -10.87 29.58
CA VAL A 230 4.13 -11.09 28.18
C VAL A 230 4.02 -9.78 27.40
N ARG A 231 4.81 -9.64 26.33
CA ARG A 231 4.74 -8.48 25.45
C ARG A 231 4.03 -8.85 24.15
N LEU A 232 2.84 -8.32 23.93
CA LEU A 232 2.16 -8.39 22.64
C LEU A 232 2.51 -7.15 21.80
N ARG A 233 3.31 -7.36 20.75
CA ARG A 233 3.75 -6.33 19.80
C ARG A 233 2.79 -6.30 18.63
N VAL A 234 2.19 -5.14 18.35
CA VAL A 234 1.21 -4.98 17.27
C VAL A 234 1.85 -4.27 16.08
N PHE A 235 2.07 -4.99 14.99
CA PHE A 235 2.48 -4.38 13.73
C PHE A 235 1.23 -4.09 12.90
N LEU A 236 0.94 -2.81 12.68
CA LEU A 236 -0.27 -2.35 12.00
C LEU A 236 0.09 -1.66 10.69
N THR A 237 -0.62 -1.97 9.61
CA THR A 237 -0.57 -1.18 8.39
C THR A 237 -1.90 -0.54 8.07
N SER A 238 -1.85 0.67 7.48
CA SER A 238 -3.02 1.29 6.88
C SER A 238 -2.68 2.44 5.94
N ARG A 239 -3.67 2.96 5.22
CA ARG A 239 -3.66 4.36 4.75
C ARG A 239 -3.85 5.33 5.92
N PRO A 240 -3.36 6.57 5.83
CA PRO A 240 -3.57 7.59 6.85
C PRO A 240 -4.96 8.26 6.69
N GLU A 241 -6.02 7.46 6.62
CA GLU A 241 -7.40 7.97 6.51
C GLU A 241 -7.85 8.64 7.81
N VAL A 242 -8.85 9.55 7.72
CA VAL A 242 -9.27 10.41 8.84
C VAL A 242 -9.62 9.64 10.12
N PRO A 243 -10.37 8.50 10.08
CA PRO A 243 -10.69 7.75 11.29
C PRO A 243 -9.44 7.24 12.02
N ILE A 244 -8.47 6.75 11.26
CA ILE A 244 -7.22 6.17 11.76
C ILE A 244 -6.33 7.27 12.33
N ARG A 245 -6.10 8.36 11.57
CA ARG A 245 -5.29 9.49 12.04
C ARG A 245 -5.84 10.08 13.33
N ASN A 246 -7.15 10.30 13.40
CA ASN A 246 -7.77 10.88 14.60
C ASN A 246 -7.66 9.94 15.81
N SER A 247 -7.68 8.63 15.60
CA SER A 247 -7.45 7.65 16.67
C SER A 247 -6.01 7.67 17.16
N PHE A 248 -5.01 7.74 16.27
CA PHE A 248 -3.61 7.83 16.69
C PHE A 248 -3.28 9.14 17.39
N VAL A 249 -3.94 10.26 17.06
CA VAL A 249 -3.85 11.51 17.84
C VAL A 249 -4.35 11.32 19.30
N GLN A 250 -5.26 10.38 19.54
CA GLN A 250 -5.78 10.10 20.89
C GLN A 250 -4.97 9.05 21.64
N ILE A 251 -4.17 8.24 20.94
CA ILE A 251 -3.27 7.25 21.53
C ILE A 251 -1.95 7.98 21.85
N PRO A 252 -1.48 8.01 23.10
CA PRO A 252 -0.21 8.65 23.44
C PRO A 252 0.97 8.19 22.58
N ASP A 253 1.86 9.11 22.20
CA ASP A 253 3.08 8.81 21.42
C ASP A 253 3.99 7.77 22.10
N SER A 254 3.88 7.62 23.42
CA SER A 254 4.58 6.58 24.19
C SER A 254 4.10 5.16 23.91
N GLU A 255 2.95 5.00 23.24
CA GLU A 255 2.29 3.72 22.98
C GLU A 255 2.48 3.23 21.55
N HIS A 256 2.79 4.13 20.62
CA HIS A 256 2.85 3.81 19.20
C HIS A 256 4.02 4.48 18.50
N LYS A 257 4.57 3.81 17.49
CA LYS A 257 5.62 4.31 16.61
C LYS A 257 5.07 4.50 15.21
N ASP A 258 5.22 5.69 14.67
CA ASP A 258 4.79 6.01 13.32
C ASP A 258 5.92 5.83 12.31
N PHE A 259 5.63 5.13 11.21
CA PHE A 259 6.50 5.07 10.05
C PHE A 259 5.67 5.31 8.79
N ILE A 260 6.03 6.31 7.99
CA ILE A 260 5.31 6.67 6.78
C ILE A 260 6.14 6.29 5.56
N LEU A 261 5.72 5.28 4.79
CA LEU A 261 6.50 4.68 3.68
C LEU A 261 6.90 5.65 2.55
N HIS A 262 6.17 6.75 2.41
CA HIS A 262 6.36 7.76 1.37
C HIS A 262 6.77 9.11 1.95
N ASN A 263 6.89 9.21 3.28
CA ASN A 263 7.47 10.39 3.90
C ASN A 263 8.97 10.15 3.94
N VAL A 264 9.70 10.90 3.14
CA VAL A 264 11.11 11.11 3.40
C VAL A 264 11.15 11.83 4.74
N SER A 265 11.73 11.19 5.78
CA SER A 265 11.79 11.77 7.13
C SER A 265 12.21 13.23 7.05
N GLN A 266 11.58 14.11 7.82
CA GLN A 266 11.98 15.52 7.86
C GLN A 266 13.48 15.66 8.19
N SER A 267 14.07 14.73 8.96
CA SER A 267 15.51 14.68 9.17
C SER A 267 16.32 14.34 7.91
N ILE A 268 15.82 13.45 7.04
CA ILE A 268 16.44 13.14 5.74
C ILE A 268 16.21 14.30 4.77
N VAL A 269 15.03 14.93 4.80
CA VAL A 269 14.76 16.13 4.03
C VAL A 269 15.67 17.26 4.50
N GLU A 270 15.82 17.50 5.80
CA GLU A 270 16.68 18.52 6.38
C GLU A 270 18.17 18.21 6.18
N GLU A 271 18.59 16.95 6.28
CA GLU A 271 19.95 16.51 5.94
C GLU A 271 20.21 16.72 4.43
N LYS A 272 19.24 16.42 3.56
CA LYS A 272 19.32 16.65 2.11
C LYS A 272 19.06 18.11 1.68
N TRP A 273 18.40 18.92 2.50
CA TRP A 273 18.07 20.33 2.23
C TRP A 273 19.17 21.25 2.74
N ASN A 274 19.77 20.92 3.89
CA ASN A 274 20.99 21.55 4.37
C ASN A 274 22.21 21.14 3.53
N ALA A 275 22.10 20.03 2.79
CA ALA A 275 22.97 19.74 1.66
C ALA A 275 22.37 20.36 0.38
N LEU A 276 22.43 21.69 0.23
CA LEU A 276 22.51 22.26 -1.12
C LEU A 276 23.65 21.53 -1.83
N LEU A 277 23.33 20.49 -2.60
CA LEU A 277 24.33 19.65 -3.26
C LEU A 277 25.08 20.49 -4.28
N GLN A 278 24.36 21.37 -4.99
CA GLN A 278 24.93 22.29 -5.95
C GLN A 278 23.99 23.44 -6.32
N MET A 279 24.56 24.63 -6.56
CA MET A 279 23.87 25.76 -7.19
C MET A 279 24.34 25.88 -8.64
N LEU A 280 23.40 25.84 -9.58
CA LEU A 280 23.68 25.94 -11.02
C LEU A 280 23.52 27.40 -11.46
N GLU A 281 24.61 28.17 -11.37
CA GLU A 281 24.64 29.55 -11.82
C GLU A 281 24.91 29.63 -13.33
N GLY A 282 24.14 30.42 -14.07
CA GLY A 282 24.44 30.66 -15.48
C GLY A 282 23.37 31.37 -16.31
N HIS A 283 22.09 31.34 -15.93
CA HIS A 283 21.04 32.11 -16.61
C HIS A 283 21.05 33.58 -16.18
N LEU A 284 20.72 34.49 -17.11
CA LEU A 284 20.69 35.95 -16.83
C LEU A 284 19.39 36.42 -16.15
N GLY A 285 18.47 35.51 -15.84
CA GLY A 285 17.18 35.81 -15.23
C GLY A 285 16.54 34.56 -14.62
N GLY A 286 15.24 34.61 -14.36
CA GLY A 286 14.50 33.48 -13.81
C GLY A 286 14.53 32.25 -14.74
N VAL A 287 14.59 31.07 -14.14
CA VAL A 287 14.43 29.80 -14.85
C VAL A 287 12.94 29.47 -14.93
N THR A 288 12.43 29.26 -16.13
CA THR A 288 10.99 29.09 -16.41
C THR A 288 10.56 27.63 -16.46
N ALA A 289 11.48 26.75 -16.89
CA ALA A 289 11.24 25.32 -16.98
C ALA A 289 12.54 24.54 -16.80
N VAL A 290 12.40 23.30 -16.31
CA VAL A 290 13.48 22.32 -16.18
C VAL A 290 12.98 20.94 -16.58
N ALA A 291 13.86 20.13 -17.17
CA ALA A 291 13.56 18.74 -17.52
C ALA A 291 14.81 17.85 -17.39
N PHE A 292 14.69 16.67 -16.80
CA PHE A 292 15.75 15.66 -16.86
C PHE A 292 15.65 14.83 -18.13
N SER A 293 16.79 14.41 -18.67
CA SER A 293 16.84 13.38 -19.70
C SER A 293 16.31 12.04 -19.15
N PRO A 294 15.77 11.15 -20.00
CA PRO A 294 15.21 9.87 -19.55
C PRO A 294 16.20 8.97 -18.81
N ASP A 295 17.49 9.08 -19.11
CA ASP A 295 18.57 8.37 -18.42
C ASP A 295 19.05 9.05 -17.12
N GLY A 296 18.47 10.22 -16.79
CA GLY A 296 18.76 11.02 -15.60
C GLY A 296 20.13 11.71 -15.60
N LYS A 297 20.91 11.64 -16.68
CA LYS A 297 22.29 12.16 -16.70
C LYS A 297 22.39 13.63 -17.07
N THR A 298 21.39 14.16 -17.77
CA THR A 298 21.39 15.55 -18.24
C THR A 298 20.18 16.28 -17.68
N LEU A 299 20.38 17.48 -17.17
CA LEU A 299 19.31 18.42 -16.83
C LEU A 299 19.27 19.51 -17.89
N ALA A 300 18.09 19.83 -18.42
CA ALA A 300 17.86 21.01 -19.24
C ALA A 300 17.19 22.11 -18.41
N SER A 301 17.56 23.37 -18.61
CA SER A 301 16.91 24.54 -18.00
C SER A 301 16.65 25.64 -19.03
N ALA A 302 15.50 26.30 -18.91
CA ALA A 302 15.04 27.36 -19.80
C ALA A 302 15.22 28.75 -19.17
N GLY A 303 15.82 29.69 -19.90
CA GLY A 303 16.04 31.06 -19.44
C GLY A 303 14.91 32.02 -19.87
N SER A 304 14.36 32.76 -18.91
CA SER A 304 13.31 33.77 -19.18
C SER A 304 13.81 35.01 -19.92
N VAL A 305 15.06 35.41 -19.69
CA VAL A 305 15.62 36.68 -20.20
C VAL A 305 16.65 36.44 -21.31
N ASP A 306 17.49 35.42 -21.17
CA ASP A 306 18.58 35.17 -22.11
C ASP A 306 18.14 34.40 -23.39
N GLY A 307 16.92 33.85 -23.41
CA GLY A 307 16.41 33.08 -24.55
C GLY A 307 17.20 31.80 -24.84
N THR A 308 17.95 31.31 -23.85
CA THR A 308 18.78 30.11 -23.98
C THR A 308 18.17 28.92 -23.27
N VAL A 309 18.53 27.73 -23.75
CA VAL A 309 18.38 26.48 -22.99
C VAL A 309 19.76 26.02 -22.58
N LYS A 310 19.98 25.71 -21.31
CA LYS A 310 21.26 25.20 -20.80
C LYS A 310 21.13 23.72 -20.46
N LEU A 311 22.14 22.95 -20.85
CA LEU A 311 22.27 21.53 -20.52
C LEU A 311 23.36 21.35 -19.47
N TRP A 312 23.03 20.66 -18.39
CA TRP A 312 23.89 20.43 -17.24
C TRP A 312 24.11 18.95 -17.04
N ASP A 313 25.32 18.56 -16.63
CA ASP A 313 25.54 17.23 -16.07
C ASP A 313 24.79 17.13 -14.74
N ALA A 314 23.85 16.19 -14.63
CA ALA A 314 22.98 16.05 -13.47
C ALA A 314 23.72 15.58 -12.21
N THR A 315 24.89 14.94 -12.38
CA THR A 315 25.69 14.40 -11.26
C THR A 315 26.66 15.45 -10.73
N SER A 316 27.31 16.18 -11.64
CA SER A 316 28.40 17.10 -11.34
C SER A 316 27.96 18.57 -11.34
N GLY A 317 26.73 18.88 -11.77
CA GLY A 317 26.20 20.23 -11.96
C GLY A 317 27.00 21.11 -12.91
N SER A 318 27.83 20.53 -13.77
CA SER A 318 28.62 21.29 -14.73
C SER A 318 27.77 21.68 -15.92
N LEU A 319 27.89 22.92 -16.39
CA LEU A 319 27.28 23.36 -17.64
C LEU A 319 27.98 22.66 -18.81
N GLN A 320 27.25 21.81 -19.53
CA GLN A 320 27.75 21.07 -20.68
C GLN A 320 27.55 21.88 -21.97
N GLN A 321 26.37 22.47 -22.16
CA GLN A 321 26.02 23.19 -23.39
C GLN A 321 25.10 24.38 -23.09
N THR A 322 25.20 25.43 -23.91
CA THR A 322 24.21 26.51 -23.99
C THR A 322 23.65 26.53 -25.41
N LEU A 323 22.35 26.28 -25.53
CA LEU A 323 21.60 26.24 -26.77
C LEU A 323 21.02 27.63 -27.02
N GLU A 324 21.60 28.33 -27.99
CA GLU A 324 21.19 29.66 -28.40
C GLU A 324 20.37 29.59 -29.68
N GLY A 325 19.25 30.32 -29.73
CA GLY A 325 18.46 30.40 -30.96
C GLY A 325 17.05 30.93 -30.82
N HIS A 326 16.46 30.97 -29.61
CA HIS A 326 15.21 31.71 -29.39
C HIS A 326 15.49 33.21 -29.29
N SER A 327 14.64 34.01 -29.91
CA SER A 327 14.78 35.48 -29.91
C SER A 327 14.27 36.13 -28.62
N TYR A 328 13.56 35.35 -27.80
CA TYR A 328 12.93 35.76 -26.55
C TYR A 328 13.07 34.63 -25.51
N GLY A 329 12.58 34.87 -24.30
CA GLY A 329 12.56 33.88 -23.23
C GLY A 329 11.98 32.53 -23.66
N VAL A 330 12.54 31.46 -23.12
CA VAL A 330 12.04 30.09 -23.31
C VAL A 330 11.06 29.81 -22.19
N THR A 331 9.93 29.17 -22.48
CA THR A 331 8.85 28.91 -21.51
C THR A 331 8.76 27.47 -21.07
N ALA A 332 9.14 26.54 -21.93
CA ALA A 332 9.06 25.10 -21.66
C ALA A 332 10.19 24.34 -22.36
N VAL A 333 10.61 23.23 -21.74
CA VAL A 333 11.57 22.27 -22.30
C VAL A 333 11.11 20.84 -22.03
N ALA A 334 11.34 19.93 -22.97
CA ALA A 334 11.01 18.51 -22.80
C ALA A 334 11.98 17.62 -23.59
N PHE A 335 12.44 16.54 -22.97
CA PHE A 335 13.19 15.49 -23.68
C PHE A 335 12.22 14.51 -24.35
N SER A 336 12.61 14.04 -25.53
CA SER A 336 12.03 12.85 -26.14
C SER A 336 12.30 11.60 -25.28
N PRO A 337 11.45 10.56 -25.34
CA PRO A 337 11.60 9.36 -24.51
C PRO A 337 12.90 8.58 -24.71
N ASP A 338 13.51 8.68 -25.90
CA ASP A 338 14.82 8.07 -26.17
C ASP A 338 16.00 8.97 -25.75
N GLY A 339 15.73 10.18 -25.28
CA GLY A 339 16.69 11.16 -24.79
C GLY A 339 17.51 11.85 -25.88
N LYS A 340 17.28 11.57 -27.17
CA LYS A 340 18.12 12.09 -28.25
C LYS A 340 17.72 13.49 -28.72
N THR A 341 16.43 13.80 -28.62
CA THR A 341 15.89 15.10 -29.01
C THR A 341 15.41 15.86 -27.78
N LEU A 342 15.73 17.15 -27.71
CA LEU A 342 15.17 18.10 -26.77
C LEU A 342 14.27 19.08 -27.53
N ALA A 343 13.08 19.34 -27.03
CA ALA A 343 12.20 20.40 -27.52
C ALA A 343 12.25 21.61 -26.58
N SER A 344 12.26 22.82 -27.13
CA SER A 344 12.13 24.07 -26.37
C SER A 344 11.10 25.00 -27.01
N ALA A 345 10.32 25.68 -26.17
CA ALA A 345 9.22 26.54 -26.59
C ALA A 345 9.54 28.02 -26.34
N GLY A 346 9.34 28.86 -27.36
CA GLY A 346 9.55 30.30 -27.26
C GLY A 346 8.34 31.05 -26.69
N SER A 347 8.62 32.06 -25.86
CA SER A 347 7.59 32.83 -25.16
C SER A 347 6.80 33.79 -26.05
N VAL A 348 7.40 34.30 -27.13
CA VAL A 348 6.81 35.39 -27.94
C VAL A 348 6.83 35.05 -29.42
N ASP A 349 7.87 34.35 -29.88
CA ASP A 349 8.04 33.99 -31.28
C ASP A 349 7.10 32.87 -31.74
N GLY A 350 6.40 32.20 -30.81
CA GLY A 350 5.49 31.08 -31.12
C GLY A 350 6.20 29.87 -31.74
N THR A 351 7.53 29.81 -31.62
CA THR A 351 8.34 28.76 -32.22
C THR A 351 8.63 27.65 -31.23
N VAL A 352 8.76 26.43 -31.75
CA VAL A 352 9.39 25.32 -31.03
C VAL A 352 10.64 24.90 -31.75
N LYS A 353 11.72 24.74 -30.99
CA LYS A 353 12.99 24.28 -31.53
C LYS A 353 13.26 22.87 -31.05
N LEU A 354 13.66 22.01 -32.00
CA LEU A 354 14.12 20.66 -31.74
C LEU A 354 15.64 20.64 -31.84
N TRP A 355 16.29 20.20 -30.77
CA TRP A 355 17.73 20.13 -30.63
C TRP A 355 18.15 18.69 -30.52
N ASP A 356 19.29 18.36 -31.13
CA ASP A 356 19.97 17.12 -30.80
C ASP A 356 20.61 17.26 -29.41
N ALA A 357 20.14 16.45 -28.47
CA ALA A 357 20.50 16.55 -27.04
C ALA A 357 21.97 16.21 -26.76
N THR A 358 22.66 15.53 -27.68
CA THR A 358 24.06 15.14 -27.51
C THR A 358 25.01 16.24 -28.01
N SER A 359 24.74 16.76 -29.20
CA SER A 359 25.57 17.76 -29.87
C SER A 359 25.16 19.20 -29.58
N GLY A 360 23.93 19.42 -29.10
CA GLY A 360 23.34 20.74 -28.91
C GLY A 360 22.97 21.44 -30.22
N SER A 361 23.00 20.73 -31.34
CA SER A 361 22.71 21.32 -32.64
C SER A 361 21.21 21.48 -32.84
N LEU A 362 20.80 22.64 -33.38
CA LEU A 362 19.42 22.87 -33.80
C LEU A 362 19.11 21.99 -35.01
N GLN A 363 18.15 21.08 -34.87
CA GLN A 363 17.70 20.16 -35.92
C GLN A 363 16.52 20.73 -36.70
N GLN A 364 15.56 21.33 -36.00
CA GLN A 364 14.35 21.85 -36.62
C GLN A 364 13.79 23.05 -35.85
N THR A 365 13.17 23.98 -36.57
CA THR A 365 12.28 25.01 -36.00
C THR A 365 10.88 24.78 -36.53
N LEU A 366 9.93 24.63 -35.61
CA LEU A 366 8.51 24.42 -35.85
C LEU A 366 7.81 25.76 -35.68
N GLU A 367 7.11 26.21 -36.73
CA GLU A 367 6.39 27.49 -36.78
C GLU A 367 4.92 27.23 -37.09
N GLY A 368 4.00 27.80 -36.32
CA GLY A 368 2.56 27.57 -36.55
C GLY A 368 1.64 28.12 -35.47
N HIS A 369 2.15 28.39 -34.26
CA HIS A 369 1.39 29.11 -33.25
C HIS A 369 1.51 30.62 -33.47
N SER A 370 0.37 31.32 -33.44
CA SER A 370 0.30 32.78 -33.60
C SER A 370 0.73 33.53 -32.33
N HIS A 371 0.92 32.81 -31.23
CA HIS A 371 1.20 33.31 -29.89
C HIS A 371 2.23 32.43 -29.17
N GLY A 372 2.73 32.91 -28.04
CA GLY A 372 3.67 32.18 -27.19
C GLY A 372 3.15 30.79 -26.81
N ILE A 373 4.08 29.85 -26.62
CA ILE A 373 3.77 28.48 -26.26
C ILE A 373 4.03 28.31 -24.76
N THR A 374 3.12 27.65 -24.03
CA THR A 374 3.21 27.51 -22.57
C THR A 374 3.71 26.13 -22.14
N ALA A 375 3.44 25.09 -22.93
CA ALA A 375 3.86 23.74 -22.62
C ALA A 375 4.23 22.95 -23.89
N VAL A 376 5.17 22.02 -23.73
CA VAL A 376 5.62 21.08 -24.75
C VAL A 376 5.75 19.69 -24.12
N ALA A 377 5.25 18.65 -24.80
CA ALA A 377 5.34 17.27 -24.32
C ALA A 377 5.51 16.28 -25.48
N PHE A 378 6.39 15.30 -25.33
CA PHE A 378 6.48 14.16 -26.25
C PHE A 378 5.51 13.04 -25.82
N SER A 379 4.93 12.33 -26.79
CA SER A 379 4.26 11.07 -26.54
C SER A 379 5.25 10.00 -26.06
N PRO A 380 4.82 8.97 -25.29
CA PRO A 380 5.69 7.89 -24.82
C PRO A 380 6.43 7.15 -25.93
N ASP A 381 5.85 7.06 -27.14
CA ASP A 381 6.51 6.47 -28.31
C ASP A 381 7.45 7.43 -29.06
N GLY A 382 7.54 8.68 -28.63
CA GLY A 382 8.38 9.74 -29.21
C GLY A 382 7.94 10.25 -30.58
N LYS A 383 6.81 9.78 -31.11
CA LYS A 383 6.37 10.12 -32.49
C LYS A 383 5.54 11.38 -32.57
N THR A 384 4.93 11.80 -31.47
CA THR A 384 4.04 12.96 -31.41
C THR A 384 4.57 13.98 -30.43
N LEU A 385 4.56 15.25 -30.83
CA LEU A 385 4.87 16.39 -29.98
C LEU A 385 3.60 17.22 -29.79
N ALA A 386 3.13 17.36 -28.55
CA ALA A 386 2.01 18.22 -28.21
C ALA A 386 2.50 19.60 -27.76
N LEU A 387 1.91 20.64 -28.34
CA LEU A 387 2.22 22.04 -28.08
C LEU A 387 0.97 22.77 -27.61
N ALA A 388 1.09 23.55 -26.55
CA ALA A 388 0.01 24.36 -26.00
C ALA A 388 0.23 25.85 -26.29
N GLY A 389 -0.71 26.47 -26.98
CA GLY A 389 -0.72 27.91 -27.19
C GLY A 389 -1.20 28.69 -25.95
N SER A 390 -0.58 29.85 -25.71
CA SER A 390 -0.82 30.66 -24.52
C SER A 390 -2.15 31.41 -24.50
N VAL A 391 -2.72 31.76 -25.66
CA VAL A 391 -3.84 32.73 -25.78
C VAL A 391 -4.98 32.19 -26.63
N ASP A 392 -4.65 31.42 -27.67
CA ASP A 392 -5.63 30.83 -28.58
C ASP A 392 -6.29 29.56 -28.03
N GLY A 393 -5.80 29.03 -26.90
CA GLY A 393 -6.28 27.78 -26.32
C GLY A 393 -6.10 26.58 -27.26
N ALA A 394 -5.24 26.71 -28.26
CA ALA A 394 -5.00 25.68 -29.25
C ALA A 394 -3.92 24.71 -28.75
N VAL A 395 -4.26 23.42 -28.74
CA VAL A 395 -3.29 22.34 -28.59
C VAL A 395 -3.00 21.76 -29.98
N MET A 396 -1.77 21.90 -30.45
CA MET A 396 -1.34 21.32 -31.72
C MET A 396 -0.54 20.05 -31.49
N LEU A 397 -0.88 18.99 -32.21
CA LEU A 397 -0.14 17.73 -32.24
C LEU A 397 0.69 17.69 -33.52
N TRP A 398 2.00 17.55 -33.36
CA TRP A 398 2.98 17.55 -34.43
C TRP A 398 3.59 16.15 -34.56
N ASP A 399 3.91 15.75 -35.79
CA ASP A 399 4.77 14.61 -36.04
C ASP A 399 6.20 14.97 -35.67
N ALA A 400 6.81 14.28 -34.71
CA ALA A 400 8.11 14.63 -34.17
C ALA A 400 9.28 14.47 -35.18
N ALA A 401 9.11 13.63 -36.21
CA ALA A 401 10.17 13.34 -37.18
C ALA A 401 10.15 14.29 -38.39
N SER A 402 8.95 14.62 -38.87
CA SER A 402 8.76 15.53 -40.02
C SER A 402 8.51 16.98 -39.61
N GLY A 403 8.05 17.21 -38.38
CA GLY A 403 7.54 18.51 -37.92
C GLY A 403 6.30 18.96 -38.66
N ALA A 404 5.49 18.03 -39.19
CA ALA A 404 4.20 18.35 -39.77
C ALA A 404 3.10 18.39 -38.70
N VAL A 405 2.19 19.37 -38.78
CA VAL A 405 0.99 19.41 -37.94
C VAL A 405 0.07 18.24 -38.31
N ARG A 406 -0.24 17.39 -37.34
CA ARG A 406 -1.18 16.26 -37.49
C ARG A 406 -2.60 16.66 -37.12
N GLN A 407 -2.75 17.42 -36.05
CA GLN A 407 -4.06 17.79 -35.52
C GLN A 407 -3.97 19.09 -34.71
N THR A 408 -5.04 19.88 -34.75
CA THR A 408 -5.24 21.04 -33.88
C THR A 408 -6.52 20.81 -33.08
N LEU A 409 -6.43 20.98 -31.77
CA LEU A 409 -7.53 20.90 -30.80
C LEU A 409 -7.74 22.29 -30.23
N ASP A 410 -8.99 22.76 -30.20
CA ASP A 410 -9.36 24.02 -29.53
C ASP A 410 -10.08 23.67 -28.24
N ILE A 411 -9.52 24.12 -27.12
CA ILE A 411 -10.08 23.86 -25.79
C ILE A 411 -10.59 25.13 -25.10
N GLY A 412 -10.60 26.27 -25.79
CA GLY A 412 -11.27 27.51 -25.36
C GLY A 412 -10.72 28.16 -24.09
N GLY A 413 -9.51 27.79 -23.65
CA GLY A 413 -8.90 28.29 -22.41
C GLY A 413 -7.37 28.14 -22.40
N ILE A 414 -6.72 28.75 -21.41
CA ILE A 414 -5.26 28.70 -21.25
C ILE A 414 -4.84 27.30 -20.81
N VAL A 415 -3.86 26.74 -21.51
CA VAL A 415 -3.25 25.45 -21.15
C VAL A 415 -1.95 25.71 -20.41
N GLU A 416 -1.92 25.35 -19.13
CA GLU A 416 -0.71 25.52 -18.31
C GLU A 416 0.23 24.31 -18.39
N THR A 417 -0.30 23.13 -18.71
CA THR A 417 0.44 21.87 -18.70
C THR A 417 -0.12 20.91 -19.74
N LEU A 418 0.76 20.12 -20.34
CA LEU A 418 0.44 19.02 -21.25
C LEU A 418 1.18 17.76 -20.79
N SER A 419 0.47 16.63 -20.80
CA SER A 419 1.06 15.32 -20.56
C SER A 419 0.33 14.26 -21.39
N PHE A 420 1.07 13.30 -21.91
CA PHE A 420 0.50 12.09 -22.47
C PHE A 420 0.33 11.04 -21.38
N SER A 421 -0.70 10.20 -21.48
CA SER A 421 -0.83 9.01 -20.64
C SER A 421 0.20 7.95 -21.06
N ASP A 422 0.61 7.11 -20.11
CA ASP A 422 1.57 6.03 -20.32
C ASP A 422 1.08 4.94 -21.30
N ASP A 423 -0.23 4.88 -21.58
CA ASP A 423 -0.86 3.90 -22.47
C ASP A 423 -1.00 4.37 -23.93
N ASN A 424 -0.39 5.50 -24.29
CA ASN A 424 -0.46 6.10 -25.63
C ASN A 424 -1.91 6.44 -26.08
N THR A 425 -2.88 6.48 -25.16
CA THR A 425 -4.25 6.92 -25.47
C THR A 425 -4.45 8.37 -25.04
N SER A 426 -4.52 9.28 -26.02
CA SER A 426 -4.94 10.66 -25.76
C SER A 426 -6.33 10.65 -25.11
N ARG A 427 -6.44 11.04 -23.84
CA ARG A 427 -7.71 11.36 -23.18
C ARG A 427 -7.92 12.86 -23.14
#